data_AF-A0A0S7Y844-F1
#
_entry.id   AF-A0A0S7Y844-F1
#
_cell.length_a   1.000
_cell.length_b   1.000
_cell.length_c   1.000
_cell.angle_alpha   90.00
_cell.angle_beta   90.00
_cell.angle_gamma   90.00
#
_symmetry.space_group_name_H-M   'P 1'
#
loop_
_entity.id
_entity.type
_entity.pdbx_description
1 polymer ?
#
loop_
_entity_poly.entity_id
_entity_poly.type
_entity_poly.pdbx_seq_one_letter_code
_entity_poly.pdbx_strand_id
1 'polypeptide(L)'
;MKIIKKLKAINDDWFFTHPPSILRLLEIYIRGDILVLLPFLTLILLVGFFSVRFMLVIYAVFFTVRHFGEMTYWLLKQFSDKSYRPDDLGFKNLSNEAIYVIYQLKAVVKITIGISVIIFLLFFS
;
A
#
# COMPACT_ATOMS: atom_id res chain seq x y z
N MET A 1 13.55 -19.20 9.59
CA MET A 1 13.69 -20.00 8.34
C MET A 1 12.38 -20.24 7.56
N LYS A 2 11.21 -20.45 8.20
CA LYS A 2 9.92 -20.64 7.50
C LYS A 2 9.42 -19.41 6.71
N ILE A 3 9.64 -18.20 7.22
CA ILE A 3 9.18 -16.93 6.58
C ILE A 3 9.86 -16.73 5.22
N ILE A 4 11.18 -16.93 5.15
CA ILE A 4 11.97 -16.80 3.91
C ILE A 4 11.52 -17.81 2.83
N LYS A 5 11.16 -19.04 3.23
CA LYS A 5 10.58 -20.04 2.32
C LYS A 5 9.21 -19.62 1.78
N LYS A 6 8.39 -18.94 2.59
CA LYS A 6 7.06 -18.45 2.17
C LYS A 6 7.16 -17.27 1.20
N LEU A 7 8.15 -16.39 1.39
CA LEU A 7 8.45 -15.28 0.45
C LEU A 7 8.94 -15.78 -0.91
N LYS A 8 9.70 -16.88 -0.94
CA LYS A 8 10.09 -17.56 -2.20
C LYS A 8 8.92 -18.15 -2.98
N ALA A 9 7.77 -18.41 -2.35
CA ALA A 9 6.60 -18.96 -3.02
C ALA A 9 5.72 -17.88 -3.67
N ILE A 10 6.00 -16.60 -3.41
CA ILE A 10 5.28 -15.47 -4.01
C ILE A 10 5.91 -15.19 -5.38
N ASN A 11 5.15 -15.49 -6.42
CA ASN A 11 5.46 -15.21 -7.82
C ASN A 11 4.43 -14.23 -8.39
N ASP A 12 4.65 -13.77 -9.61
CA ASP A 12 3.77 -12.82 -10.29
C ASP A 12 2.36 -13.35 -10.49
N ASP A 13 2.20 -14.65 -10.79
CA ASP A 13 0.89 -15.28 -10.94
C ASP A 13 0.04 -15.09 -9.69
N TRP A 14 0.64 -15.31 -8.50
CA TRP A 14 -0.05 -15.05 -7.24
C TRP A 14 -0.26 -13.55 -7.01
N PHE A 15 0.75 -12.73 -7.29
CA PHE A 15 0.77 -11.29 -6.96
C PHE A 15 -0.35 -10.51 -7.66
N PHE A 16 -0.56 -10.76 -8.96
CA PHE A 16 -1.55 -10.06 -9.77
C PHE A 16 -2.93 -10.74 -9.79
N THR A 17 -3.14 -11.80 -9.00
CA THR A 17 -4.48 -12.39 -8.89
C THR A 17 -5.50 -11.42 -8.29
N HIS A 18 -6.73 -11.51 -8.78
CA HIS A 18 -7.83 -10.71 -8.29
C HIS A 18 -8.27 -11.19 -6.90
N PRO A 19 -8.32 -10.29 -5.90
CA PRO A 19 -8.88 -10.60 -4.60
C PRO A 19 -10.42 -10.65 -4.66
N PRO A 20 -11.08 -11.26 -3.67
CA PRO A 20 -12.53 -11.18 -3.51
C PRO A 20 -13.00 -9.71 -3.50
N SER A 21 -14.14 -9.41 -4.12
CA SER A 21 -14.64 -8.04 -4.32
C SER A 21 -14.80 -7.24 -3.02
N ILE A 22 -15.03 -7.90 -1.88
CA ILE A 22 -15.11 -7.25 -0.56
C ILE A 22 -13.82 -6.52 -0.19
N LEU A 23 -12.66 -7.04 -0.61
CA LEU A 23 -11.37 -6.42 -0.31
C LEU A 23 -11.13 -5.14 -1.10
N ARG A 24 -11.88 -4.90 -2.18
CA ARG A 24 -11.82 -3.63 -2.92
C ARG A 24 -12.35 -2.45 -2.08
N LEU A 25 -13.27 -2.70 -1.15
CA LEU A 25 -13.70 -1.68 -0.18
C LEU A 25 -12.59 -1.25 0.78
N LEU A 26 -11.54 -2.08 0.89
CA LEU A 26 -10.34 -1.80 1.67
C LEU A 26 -9.19 -1.28 0.78
N GLU A 27 -9.49 -0.84 -0.44
CA GLU A 27 -8.50 -0.37 -1.42
C GLU A 27 -7.50 -1.44 -1.91
N ILE A 28 -7.85 -2.72 -1.76
CA ILE A 28 -7.03 -3.86 -2.19
C ILE A 28 -7.54 -4.31 -3.57
N TYR A 29 -6.78 -3.98 -4.61
CA TYR A 29 -7.15 -4.24 -6.01
C TYR A 29 -6.50 -5.51 -6.55
N ILE A 30 -5.29 -5.82 -6.09
CA ILE A 30 -4.56 -7.06 -6.39
C ILE A 30 -4.12 -7.76 -5.09
N ARG A 31 -3.86 -9.07 -5.13
CA ARG A 31 -3.39 -9.79 -3.92
C ARG A 31 -2.08 -9.24 -3.36
N GLY A 32 -1.20 -8.72 -4.21
CA GLY A 32 0.04 -8.06 -3.79
C GLY A 32 -0.20 -6.92 -2.80
N ASP A 33 -1.30 -6.18 -2.93
CA ASP A 33 -1.62 -5.03 -2.08
C ASP A 33 -1.77 -5.44 -0.60
N ILE A 34 -2.24 -6.67 -0.35
CA ILE A 34 -2.43 -7.22 1.00
C ILE A 34 -1.12 -7.17 1.81
N LEU A 35 0.03 -7.34 1.15
CA LEU A 35 1.34 -7.35 1.82
C LEU A 35 1.66 -6.03 2.52
N VAL A 36 1.10 -4.92 2.05
CA VAL A 36 1.36 -3.57 2.59
C VAL A 36 0.11 -2.99 3.23
N LEU A 37 -1.04 -3.07 2.54
CA LEU A 37 -2.28 -2.43 2.98
C LEU A 37 -2.91 -3.11 4.19
N LEU A 38 -2.89 -4.44 4.28
CA LEU A 38 -3.52 -5.12 5.43
C LEU A 38 -2.81 -4.79 6.76
N PRO A 39 -1.46 -4.85 6.87
CA PRO A 39 -0.76 -4.35 8.06
C PRO A 39 -1.08 -2.88 8.36
N PHE A 40 -1.15 -2.03 7.32
CA PHE A 40 -1.40 -0.60 7.51
C PHE A 40 -2.82 -0.31 7.99
N LEU A 41 -3.84 -0.93 7.38
CA LEU A 41 -5.23 -0.82 7.82
C LEU A 41 -5.41 -1.35 9.25
N THR A 42 -4.72 -2.44 9.60
CA THR A 42 -4.68 -2.94 10.98
C THR A 42 -4.13 -1.87 11.94
N LEU A 43 -3.06 -1.17 11.55
CA LEU A 43 -2.51 -0.07 12.34
C LEU A 43 -3.51 1.09 12.48
N ILE A 44 -4.24 1.45 11.42
CA ILE A 44 -5.28 2.48 11.46
C ILE A 44 -6.36 2.09 12.48
N LEU A 45 -6.86 0.86 12.42
CA LEU A 45 -7.83 0.34 13.39
C LEU A 45 -7.28 0.39 14.82
N LEU A 46 -5.99 0.06 15.01
CA LEU A 46 -5.34 0.15 16.32
C LEU A 46 -5.32 1.58 16.87
N VAL A 47 -5.05 2.57 16.01
CA VAL A 47 -5.15 4.00 16.39
C VAL A 47 -6.57 4.37 16.82
N GLY A 48 -7.59 3.75 16.21
CA GLY A 48 -9.01 3.95 16.56
C GLY A 48 -9.34 3.64 18.02
N PHE A 49 -8.63 2.70 18.66
CA PHE A 49 -8.81 2.43 20.09
C PHE A 49 -8.35 3.58 20.99
N PHE A 50 -7.43 4.44 20.51
CA PHE A 50 -6.94 5.60 21.25
C PHE A 50 -7.66 6.88 20.86
N SER A 51 -7.94 7.07 19.57
CA SER A 51 -8.63 8.25 19.04
C SER A 51 -9.34 7.95 17.73
N VAL A 52 -10.66 7.83 17.79
CA VAL A 52 -11.52 7.67 16.61
C VAL A 52 -11.34 8.84 15.65
N ARG A 53 -11.19 10.07 16.15
CA ARG A 53 -10.96 11.26 15.31
C ARG A 53 -9.67 11.12 14.51
N PHE A 54 -8.58 10.71 15.16
CA PHE A 54 -7.30 10.55 14.47
C PHE A 54 -7.34 9.38 13.48
N MET A 55 -7.98 8.26 13.83
CA MET A 55 -8.23 7.15 12.91
C MET A 55 -8.95 7.61 11.64
N LEU A 56 -10.02 8.40 11.78
CA LEU A 56 -10.78 8.93 10.64
C LEU A 56 -9.93 9.86 9.78
N VAL A 57 -9.09 10.72 10.37
CA VAL A 57 -8.14 11.56 9.63
C VAL A 57 -7.17 10.70 8.84
N ILE A 58 -6.54 9.70 9.47
CA ILE A 58 -5.59 8.81 8.78
C ILE A 58 -6.28 8.08 7.63
N TYR A 59 -7.49 7.57 7.86
CA TYR A 59 -8.25 6.86 6.84
C TYR A 59 -8.64 7.76 5.66
N ALA A 60 -9.11 8.97 5.92
CA ALA A 60 -9.47 9.94 4.88
C ALA A 60 -8.26 10.36 4.04
N VAL A 61 -7.12 10.62 4.69
CA VAL A 61 -5.86 10.92 3.99
C VAL A 61 -5.41 9.71 3.18
N PHE A 62 -5.43 8.52 3.76
CA PHE A 62 -5.08 7.27 3.08
C PHE A 62 -5.88 7.10 1.80
N PHE A 63 -7.21 7.16 1.91
CA PHE A 63 -8.14 6.98 0.80
C PHE A 63 -7.84 7.98 -0.32
N THR A 64 -7.63 9.25 0.03
CA THR A 64 -7.31 10.31 -0.92
C THR A 64 -5.98 10.08 -1.64
N VAL A 65 -4.91 9.81 -0.88
CA VAL A 65 -3.57 9.59 -1.43
C VAL A 65 -3.53 8.32 -2.27
N ARG A 66 -4.27 7.27 -1.87
CA ARG A 66 -4.36 6.01 -2.61
C ARG A 66 -5.00 6.21 -3.98
N HIS A 67 -6.16 6.86 -4.05
CA HIS A 67 -6.86 7.12 -5.31
C HIS A 67 -6.04 8.02 -6.23
N PHE A 68 -5.45 9.08 -5.68
CA PHE A 68 -4.59 9.97 -6.43
C PHE A 68 -3.35 9.23 -6.97
N GLY A 69 -2.72 8.40 -6.13
CA GLY A 69 -1.57 7.60 -6.50
C GLY A 69 -1.87 6.56 -7.58
N GLU A 70 -3.03 5.87 -7.51
CA GLU A 70 -3.49 4.97 -8.57
C GLU A 70 -3.67 5.72 -9.90
N MET A 71 -4.39 6.85 -9.88
CA MET A 71 -4.59 7.67 -11.06
C MET A 71 -3.25 8.09 -11.69
N THR A 72 -2.32 8.62 -10.88
CA THR A 72 -0.99 8.99 -11.36
C THR A 72 -0.20 7.80 -11.88
N TYR A 73 -0.27 6.65 -11.22
CA TYR A 73 0.39 5.43 -11.67
C TYR A 73 -0.10 4.98 -13.04
N TRP A 74 -1.42 4.91 -13.24
CA TRP A 74 -1.99 4.49 -14.53
C TRP A 74 -1.65 5.48 -15.64
N LEU A 75 -1.67 6.78 -15.36
CA LEU A 75 -1.22 7.80 -16.30
C LEU A 75 0.26 7.62 -16.67
N LEU A 76 1.15 7.49 -15.68
CA LEU A 76 2.59 7.35 -15.95
C LEU A 76 2.94 6.02 -16.63
N LYS A 77 2.21 4.94 -16.30
CA LYS A 77 2.41 3.62 -16.90
C LYS A 77 2.13 3.63 -18.41
N GLN A 78 1.22 4.50 -18.89
CA GLN A 78 0.95 4.64 -20.33
C GLN A 78 2.15 5.21 -21.12
N PHE A 79 3.04 5.96 -20.45
CA PHE A 79 4.11 6.71 -21.10
C PHE A 79 5.53 6.27 -20.68
N SER A 80 5.67 5.20 -19.90
CA SER A 80 6.96 4.82 -19.30
C SER A 80 7.35 3.36 -19.57
N ASP A 81 8.53 3.18 -20.16
CA ASP A 81 9.22 1.90 -20.21
C ASP A 81 9.98 1.65 -18.90
N LYS A 82 9.49 0.70 -18.10
CA LYS A 82 10.05 0.40 -16.77
C LYS A 82 11.35 -0.42 -16.88
N SER A 83 12.50 0.25 -16.95
CA SER A 83 13.82 -0.40 -16.98
C SER A 83 14.47 -0.57 -15.59
N TYR A 84 14.15 0.30 -14.63
CA TYR A 84 14.74 0.27 -13.28
C TYR A 84 14.02 -0.71 -12.35
N ARG A 85 14.74 -1.33 -11.40
CA ARG A 85 14.17 -2.20 -10.35
C ARG A 85 14.43 -1.54 -8.98
N PRO A 86 13.39 -1.11 -8.26
CA PRO A 86 13.52 -0.64 -6.88
C PRO A 86 13.99 -1.77 -5.94
N ASP A 87 14.41 -1.43 -4.73
CA ASP A 87 14.78 -2.42 -3.69
C ASP A 87 13.65 -3.45 -3.52
N ASP A 88 13.98 -4.72 -3.77
CA ASP A 88 13.03 -5.81 -3.83
C ASP A 88 12.72 -6.43 -2.45
N LEU A 89 13.36 -5.96 -1.38
CA LEU A 89 13.13 -6.39 0.00
C LEU A 89 13.21 -7.93 0.18
N GLY A 90 13.97 -8.61 -0.70
CA GLY A 90 14.09 -10.07 -0.71
C GLY A 90 13.08 -10.83 -1.56
N PHE A 91 12.17 -10.15 -2.26
CA PHE A 91 11.24 -10.75 -3.24
C PHE A 91 11.90 -10.95 -4.61
N LYS A 92 12.86 -11.88 -4.67
CA LYS A 92 13.63 -12.16 -5.91
C LYS A 92 12.81 -12.76 -7.05
N ASN A 93 11.66 -13.37 -6.75
CA ASN A 93 10.81 -14.07 -7.72
C ASN A 93 9.69 -13.18 -8.31
N LEU A 94 9.61 -11.92 -7.89
CA LEU A 94 8.66 -10.94 -8.41
C LEU A 94 9.29 -10.14 -9.57
N SER A 95 8.51 -9.85 -10.59
CA SER A 95 8.92 -8.91 -11.65
C SER A 95 9.14 -7.51 -11.11
N ASN A 96 9.86 -6.69 -11.89
CA ASN A 96 10.07 -5.28 -11.55
C ASN A 96 8.74 -4.55 -11.34
N GLU A 97 7.71 -4.90 -12.11
CA GLU A 97 6.38 -4.32 -11.98
C GLU A 97 5.77 -4.58 -10.61
N ALA A 98 5.78 -5.83 -10.14
CA ALA A 98 5.28 -6.16 -8.81
C ALA A 98 6.05 -5.44 -7.70
N ILE A 99 7.39 -5.33 -7.84
CA ILE A 99 8.22 -4.56 -6.89
C ILE A 99 7.86 -3.07 -6.91
N TYR A 100 7.58 -2.48 -8.08
CA TYR A 100 7.14 -1.09 -8.18
C TYR A 100 5.82 -0.85 -7.46
N VAL A 101 4.86 -1.78 -7.57
CA VAL A 101 3.59 -1.68 -6.84
C VAL A 101 3.85 -1.65 -5.33
N ILE A 102 4.67 -2.57 -4.82
CA ILE A 102 5.03 -2.59 -3.38
C ILE A 102 5.70 -1.29 -2.97
N TYR A 103 6.65 -0.79 -3.77
CA TYR A 103 7.35 0.46 -3.52
C TYR A 103 6.39 1.65 -3.45
N GLN A 104 5.46 1.75 -4.40
CA GLN A 104 4.44 2.79 -4.44
C GLN A 104 3.52 2.73 -3.22
N LEU A 105 3.03 1.54 -2.85
CA LEU A 105 2.18 1.38 -1.67
C LEU A 105 2.91 1.79 -0.39
N LYS A 106 4.19 1.47 -0.25
CA LYS A 106 5.01 1.95 0.88
C LYS A 106 5.12 3.47 0.90
N ALA A 107 5.26 4.12 -0.27
CA ALA A 107 5.29 5.58 -0.35
C ALA A 107 3.93 6.18 0.06
N VAL A 108 2.82 5.60 -0.39
CA VAL A 108 1.45 5.98 0.01
C VAL A 108 1.30 5.93 1.54
N VAL A 109 1.74 4.83 2.18
CA VAL A 109 1.72 4.68 3.63
C VAL A 109 2.51 5.79 4.34
N LYS A 110 3.75 6.05 3.89
CA LYS A 110 4.60 7.09 4.50
C LYS A 110 3.99 8.49 4.38
N ILE A 111 3.53 8.85 3.18
CA ILE A 111 2.89 10.14 2.90
C ILE A 111 1.63 10.29 3.75
N THR A 112 0.82 9.23 3.83
CA THR A 112 -0.41 9.22 4.63
C THR A 112 -0.11 9.51 6.09
N ILE A 113 0.86 8.80 6.69
CA ILE A 113 1.24 9.01 8.10
C ILE A 113 1.73 10.45 8.30
N GLY A 114 2.61 10.95 7.42
CA GLY A 114 3.15 12.31 7.52
C GLY A 114 2.07 13.39 7.46
N ILE A 115 1.21 13.35 6.45
CA ILE A 115 0.11 14.32 6.29
C ILE A 115 -0.87 14.22 7.47
N SER A 116 -1.22 13.01 7.90
CA SER A 116 -2.19 12.82 8.98
C SER A 116 -1.67 13.37 10.31
N VAL A 117 -0.40 13.14 10.63
CA VAL A 117 0.24 13.70 11.83
C VAL A 117 0.25 15.23 11.77
N ILE A 118 0.59 15.82 10.63
CA ILE A 118 0.56 17.29 10.45
C ILE A 118 -0.86 17.83 10.67
N ILE A 119 -1.87 17.23 10.03
CA ILE A 119 -3.27 17.65 10.21
C ILE A 119 -3.68 17.54 11.68
N PHE A 120 -3.34 16.43 12.34
CA PHE A 120 -3.69 16.23 13.74
C PHE A 120 -3.03 17.29 14.66
N LEU A 121 -1.75 17.59 14.46
CA LEU A 121 -1.01 18.60 15.21
C LEU A 121 -1.39 20.06 14.89
N LEU A 122 -2.08 20.32 13.78
CA LEU A 122 -2.52 21.67 13.45
C LEU A 122 -3.94 21.97 13.95
N PHE A 123 -4.80 20.94 14.00
CA PHE A 123 -6.24 21.14 14.21
C PHE A 123 -6.80 20.45 15.45
N PHE A 124 -6.04 19.54 16.09
CA PHE A 124 -6.55 18.70 17.18
C PHE A 124 -5.61 18.58 18.39
N SER A 125 -4.45 19.24 18.35
CA SER A 125 -3.53 19.40 19.49
C SER A 125 -3.88 20.60 20.35
#